data_AF-A0A4Q6IRV6-F1
#
_entry.id   AF-A0A4Q6IRV6-F1
#
_cell.length_a   1.000
_cell.length_b   1.000
_cell.length_c   1.000
_cell.angle_alpha   90.00
_cell.angle_beta   90.00
_cell.angle_gamma   90.00
#
_symmetry.space_group_name_H-M   'P 1'
#
loop_
_entity.id
_entity.type
_entity.pdbx_description
1 polymer ?
#
loop_
_entity_poly.entity_id
_entity_poly.type
_entity_poly.pdbx_seq_one_letter_code
_entity_poly.pdbx_strand_id
1 'polypeptide(L)'
;MTSRDPRAPELARLAGLIADETRAACLLALLDGRAWTAGELARHAGVAASTASEHLHRLVAGGVLAEERQGRHRYVRLADARVAQLVEDLAAQVAPGAVVRRPRGLRETSSGSAMARGRTCYDHFAGRLGIAVTDALTARGLLLPTSEPEGRAGVERSTARRPEGLSTGGLSTPAGAPRRRTSEERATGFALTDAGLRWFDSAGITLDRTSRRPLARACLDWTERRPHLAGVAGAALCRHALDVGWCVRIGSARAVKVTPEGERALSELLGIEAEALH
;
A
#
# COMPACT_ATOMS: atom_id res chain seq x y z
N MET A 1 5.74 36.03 -5.22
CA MET A 1 5.96 35.55 -3.84
C MET A 1 5.48 34.11 -3.78
N THR A 2 6.40 33.15 -3.73
CA THR A 2 6.07 31.73 -3.55
C THR A 2 5.59 31.52 -2.12
N SER A 3 4.28 31.37 -1.94
CA SER A 3 3.72 30.92 -0.66
C SER A 3 4.32 29.56 -0.34
N ARG A 4 5.05 29.46 0.77
CA ARG A 4 5.63 28.18 1.24
C ARG A 4 4.48 27.21 1.53
N ASP A 5 4.58 25.97 1.05
CA ASP A 5 3.57 24.94 1.33
C ASP A 5 3.52 24.71 2.86
N PRO A 6 2.37 24.94 3.52
CA PRO A 6 2.26 24.81 4.98
C PRO A 6 2.51 23.38 5.47
N ARG A 7 2.45 22.38 4.59
CA ARG A 7 2.71 20.96 4.93
C ARG A 7 4.20 20.61 4.99
N ALA A 8 5.07 21.46 4.46
CA ALA A 8 6.50 21.17 4.35
C ALA A 8 7.19 20.86 5.70
N PRO A 9 6.92 21.57 6.82
CA PRO A 9 7.52 21.23 8.11
C PRO A 9 7.07 19.87 8.65
N GLU A 10 5.79 19.52 8.49
CA GLU A 10 5.26 18.23 8.93
C GLU A 10 5.84 17.07 8.11
N LEU A 11 5.93 17.25 6.79
CA LEU A 11 6.56 16.29 5.89
C LEU A 11 8.03 16.09 6.25
N ALA A 12 8.78 17.17 6.50
CA ALA A 12 10.19 17.10 6.89
C ALA A 12 10.36 16.39 8.24
N ARG A 13 9.49 16.64 9.21
CA ARG A 13 9.51 15.95 10.52
C ARG A 13 9.27 14.44 10.35
N LEU A 14 8.27 14.05 9.55
CA LEU A 14 7.99 12.64 9.25
C LEU A 14 9.16 11.98 8.51
N ALA A 15 9.69 12.64 7.47
CA ALA A 15 10.84 12.13 6.72
C ALA A 15 12.07 11.97 7.63
N GLY A 16 12.31 12.91 8.54
CA GLY A 16 13.39 12.82 9.54
C GLY A 16 13.25 11.63 10.49
N LEU A 17 12.03 11.18 10.80
CA LEU A 17 11.81 9.95 11.56
C LEU A 17 12.19 8.69 10.76
N ILE A 18 12.20 8.73 9.43
CA ILE A 18 12.51 7.57 8.59
C ILE A 18 13.98 7.58 8.14
N ALA A 19 14.56 8.76 7.95
CA ALA A 19 15.92 8.98 7.42
C ALA A 19 17.03 8.61 8.44
N ASP A 20 17.08 7.35 8.82
CA ASP A 20 18.08 6.75 9.71
C ASP A 20 18.08 5.23 9.48
N GLU A 21 19.28 4.67 9.37
CA GLU A 21 19.45 3.27 8.99
C GLU A 21 18.82 2.30 10.01
N THR A 22 18.97 2.55 11.30
CA THR A 22 18.40 1.68 12.35
C THR A 22 16.88 1.75 12.36
N ARG A 23 16.31 2.96 12.23
CA ARG A 23 14.85 3.14 12.12
C ARG A 23 14.31 2.48 10.86
N ALA A 24 14.97 2.67 9.71
CA ALA A 24 14.58 2.03 8.46
C ALA A 24 14.60 0.49 8.58
N ALA A 25 15.66 -0.09 9.15
CA ALA A 25 15.74 -1.54 9.39
C ALA A 25 14.61 -2.05 10.30
N CYS A 26 14.29 -1.33 11.38
CA CYS A 26 13.16 -1.68 12.24
C CYS A 26 11.82 -1.60 11.51
N LEU A 27 11.59 -0.54 10.72
CA LEU A 27 10.35 -0.35 9.97
C LEU A 27 10.14 -1.43 8.91
N LEU A 28 11.21 -1.82 8.21
CA LEU A 28 11.18 -2.91 7.24
C LEU A 28 10.88 -4.26 7.92
N ALA A 29 11.45 -4.54 9.09
CA ALA A 29 11.16 -5.76 9.85
C ALA A 29 9.68 -5.85 10.24
N LEU A 30 9.09 -4.71 10.63
CA LEU A 30 7.69 -4.62 11.06
C LEU A 30 6.67 -4.72 9.91
N LEU A 31 7.11 -4.73 8.64
CA LEU A 31 6.24 -4.99 7.49
C LEU A 31 5.65 -6.41 7.49
N ASP A 32 6.22 -7.34 8.25
CA ASP A 32 5.62 -8.67 8.45
C ASP A 32 4.34 -8.63 9.30
N GLY A 33 4.04 -7.45 9.90
CA GLY A 33 2.88 -7.12 10.71
C GLY A 33 2.74 -7.89 12.01
N ARG A 34 3.79 -8.60 12.43
CA ARG A 34 3.88 -9.10 13.80
C ARG A 34 4.19 -7.93 14.73
N ALA A 35 3.83 -8.06 15.99
CA ALA A 35 4.29 -7.15 17.02
C ALA A 35 5.67 -7.64 17.52
N TRP A 36 6.64 -6.74 17.63
CA TRP A 36 8.02 -7.07 17.99
C TRP A 36 8.40 -6.44 19.33
N THR A 37 9.28 -7.09 20.08
CA THR A 37 9.94 -6.46 21.24
C THR A 37 11.13 -5.61 20.79
N ALA A 38 11.52 -4.65 21.64
CA ALA A 38 12.72 -3.83 21.40
C ALA A 38 13.99 -4.68 21.25
N GLY A 39 14.11 -5.76 22.02
CA GLY A 39 15.27 -6.66 21.97
C GLY A 39 15.35 -7.47 20.67
N GLU A 40 14.22 -7.87 20.10
CA GLU A 40 14.19 -8.57 18.80
C GLU A 40 14.57 -7.63 17.66
N LEU A 41 14.06 -6.39 17.68
CA LEU A 41 14.41 -5.38 16.68
C LEU A 41 15.88 -4.95 16.79
N ALA A 42 16.42 -4.83 18.00
CA ALA A 42 17.84 -4.57 18.22
C ALA A 42 18.71 -5.65 17.56
N ARG A 43 18.36 -6.92 17.77
CA ARG A 43 19.05 -8.07 17.16
C ARG A 43 18.92 -8.08 15.64
N HIS A 44 17.75 -7.70 15.12
CA HIS A 44 17.48 -7.63 13.69
C HIS A 44 18.30 -6.53 13.01
N ALA A 45 18.32 -5.34 13.60
CA ALA A 45 19.06 -4.17 13.11
C ALA A 45 20.57 -4.23 13.40
N GLY A 46 21.03 -5.19 14.22
CA GLY A 46 22.44 -5.34 14.56
C GLY A 46 22.97 -4.26 15.51
N VAL A 47 22.11 -3.71 16.37
CA VAL A 47 22.44 -2.62 17.29
C VAL A 47 22.23 -3.01 18.76
N ALA A 48 22.78 -2.21 19.68
CA ALA A 48 22.54 -2.38 21.11
C ALA A 48 21.07 -2.12 21.47
N ALA A 49 20.58 -2.79 22.53
CA ALA A 49 19.19 -2.65 22.98
C ALA A 49 18.84 -1.22 23.42
N SER A 50 19.80 -0.48 23.98
CA SER A 50 19.63 0.93 24.34
C SER A 50 19.40 1.81 23.10
N THR A 51 20.23 1.64 22.06
CA THR A 51 20.10 2.32 20.77
C THR A 51 18.76 2.04 20.12
N ALA A 52 18.36 0.76 20.04
CA ALA A 52 17.04 0.39 19.52
C ALA A 52 15.91 1.04 20.32
N SER A 53 15.97 1.01 21.65
CA SER A 53 14.94 1.60 22.51
C SER A 53 14.78 3.11 22.27
N GLU A 54 15.87 3.85 22.09
CA GLU A 54 15.84 5.28 21.77
C GLU A 54 15.21 5.56 20.40
N HIS A 55 15.55 4.76 19.39
CA HIS A 55 14.95 4.87 18.05
C HIS A 55 13.45 4.54 18.07
N LEU A 56 13.06 3.47 18.77
CA LEU A 56 11.66 3.08 18.91
C LEU A 56 10.85 4.14 19.66
N HIS A 57 11.41 4.75 20.71
CA HIS A 57 10.74 5.84 21.41
C HIS A 57 10.47 7.04 20.49
N ARG A 58 11.46 7.43 19.66
CA ARG A 58 11.28 8.49 18.66
C ARG A 58 10.19 8.15 17.65
N LEU A 59 10.15 6.91 17.16
CA LEU A 59 9.13 6.47 16.20
C LEU A 59 7.72 6.42 16.81
N VAL A 60 7.60 5.99 18.07
CA VAL A 60 6.33 6.00 18.81
C VAL A 60 5.85 7.44 19.08
N ALA A 61 6.73 8.30 19.61
CA ALA A 61 6.41 9.71 19.83
C ALA A 61 6.06 10.45 18.52
N GLY A 62 6.65 10.01 17.41
CA GLY A 62 6.36 10.50 16.08
C GLY A 62 5.06 9.98 15.45
N GLY A 63 4.39 9.01 16.06
CA GLY A 63 3.17 8.38 15.55
C GLY A 63 3.39 7.36 14.43
N VAL A 64 4.64 6.94 14.19
CA VAL A 64 4.98 5.94 13.17
C VAL A 64 4.76 4.53 13.71
N LEU A 65 5.03 4.32 15.00
CA LEU A 65 4.79 3.05 15.69
C LEU A 65 3.70 3.20 16.75
N ALA A 66 2.93 2.13 16.93
CA ALA A 66 2.07 1.94 18.09
C ALA A 66 2.73 0.95 19.06
N GLU A 67 2.52 1.19 20.35
CA GLU A 67 3.00 0.35 21.44
C GLU A 67 1.82 -0.40 22.06
N GLU A 68 1.98 -1.70 22.28
CA GLU A 68 1.04 -2.54 22.99
C GLU A 68 1.74 -3.21 24.18
N ARG A 69 1.15 -3.06 25.37
CA ARG A 69 1.62 -3.75 26.57
C ARG A 69 0.93 -5.09 26.68
N GLN A 70 1.72 -6.17 26.64
CA GLN A 70 1.22 -7.52 26.84
C GLN A 70 2.03 -8.16 27.97
N GLY A 71 1.43 -8.21 29.16
CA GLY A 71 2.09 -8.68 30.37
C GLY A 71 3.32 -7.84 30.73
N ARG A 72 4.48 -8.49 30.88
CA ARG A 72 5.75 -7.84 31.25
C ARG A 72 6.50 -7.24 30.06
N HIS A 73 6.05 -7.53 28.84
CA HIS A 73 6.73 -7.14 27.63
C HIS A 73 5.97 -6.04 26.90
N ARG A 74 6.75 -5.19 26.25
CA ARG A 74 6.31 -4.04 25.49
C ARG A 74 6.57 -4.34 24.02
N TYR A 75 5.50 -4.49 23.28
CA TYR A 75 5.54 -4.80 21.87
C TYR A 75 5.29 -3.54 21.05
N VAL A 76 5.91 -3.46 19.88
CA VAL A 76 5.72 -2.38 18.93
C VAL A 76 5.28 -2.94 17.58
N ARG A 77 4.43 -2.18 16.89
CA ARG A 77 3.99 -2.44 15.52
C ARG A 77 3.88 -1.13 14.76
N LEU A 78 3.80 -1.20 13.44
CA LEU A 78 3.43 -0.04 12.63
C LEU A 78 2.07 0.49 13.10
N ALA A 79 1.97 1.81 13.28
CA ALA A 79 0.83 2.44 13.93
C ALA A 79 -0.49 2.10 13.23
N ASP A 80 -0.49 2.21 11.90
CA ASP A 80 -1.64 1.93 11.05
C ASP A 80 -1.22 1.50 9.63
N ALA A 81 -2.22 1.20 8.80
CA ALA A 81 -2.05 0.78 7.40
C ALA A 81 -1.39 1.85 6.53
N ARG A 82 -1.62 3.14 6.84
CA ARG A 82 -1.08 4.25 6.07
C ARG A 82 0.43 4.36 6.29
N VAL A 83 0.89 4.14 7.52
CA VAL A 83 2.34 4.10 7.81
C VAL A 83 2.99 2.90 7.13
N ALA A 84 2.37 1.71 7.19
CA ALA A 84 2.90 0.53 6.50
C ALA A 84 3.05 0.77 4.99
N GLN A 85 2.02 1.33 4.37
CA GLN A 85 2.04 1.69 2.96
C GLN A 85 3.18 2.69 2.64
N LEU A 86 3.38 3.70 3.48
CA LEU A 86 4.47 4.66 3.28
C LEU A 86 5.85 3.97 3.30
N VAL A 87 6.07 3.06 4.24
CA VAL A 87 7.34 2.32 4.34
C VAL A 87 7.55 1.43 3.12
N GLU A 88 6.50 0.75 2.64
CA GLU A 88 6.51 -0.05 1.42
C GLU A 88 6.81 0.81 0.18
N ASP A 89 6.13 1.95 0.04
CA ASP A 89 6.32 2.89 -1.07
C ASP A 89 7.76 3.45 -1.11
N LEU A 90 8.38 3.70 0.05
CA LEU A 90 9.77 4.14 0.15
C LEU A 90 10.76 3.01 -0.18
N ALA A 91 10.53 1.81 0.35
CA ALA A 91 11.37 0.64 0.09
C ALA A 91 11.41 0.30 -1.41
N ALA A 92 10.28 0.48 -2.11
CA ALA A 92 10.15 0.30 -3.55
C ALA A 92 11.10 1.19 -4.37
N GLN A 93 11.46 2.38 -3.88
CA GLN A 93 12.30 3.34 -4.64
C GLN A 93 13.79 2.99 -4.61
N VAL A 94 14.23 2.14 -3.68
CA VAL A 94 15.66 1.90 -3.42
C VAL A 94 16.20 0.69 -4.20
N ALA A 95 15.36 -0.05 -4.92
CA ALA A 95 15.77 -1.31 -5.54
C ALA A 95 16.21 -1.15 -7.02
N PRO A 96 17.53 -1.26 -7.26
CA PRO A 96 18.05 -2.34 -8.10
C PRO A 96 19.09 -3.16 -7.33
N GLY A 97 18.77 -4.42 -6.97
CA GLY A 97 19.76 -5.43 -6.63
C GLY A 97 19.94 -5.86 -5.16
N ALA A 98 18.97 -5.67 -4.25
CA ALA A 98 19.12 -6.08 -2.86
C ALA A 98 19.08 -7.62 -2.69
N VAL A 99 20.25 -8.15 -2.36
CA VAL A 99 20.60 -9.53 -1.96
C VAL A 99 19.49 -10.21 -1.14
N VAL A 100 18.87 -11.25 -1.70
CA VAL A 100 18.02 -12.19 -0.95
C VAL A 100 18.88 -12.81 0.15
N ARG A 101 18.61 -12.47 1.42
CA ARG A 101 19.26 -13.18 2.55
C ARG A 101 18.89 -14.66 2.45
N ARG A 102 19.89 -15.52 2.39
CA ARG A 102 19.71 -16.97 2.34
C ARG A 102 19.02 -17.43 3.64
N PRO A 103 17.86 -18.10 3.57
CA PRO A 103 17.17 -18.61 4.76
C PRO A 103 18.08 -19.52 5.59
N ARG A 104 18.02 -19.44 6.92
CA ARG A 104 18.87 -20.21 7.84
C ARG A 104 18.27 -21.56 8.25
N GLY A 105 17.12 -21.95 7.70
CA GLY A 105 16.52 -23.28 7.92
C GLY A 105 15.18 -23.49 7.22
N LEU A 106 14.72 -24.75 7.18
CA LEU A 106 13.52 -25.17 6.45
C LEU A 106 12.23 -24.42 6.86
N ARG A 107 12.09 -24.08 8.15
CA ARG A 107 10.95 -23.30 8.66
C ARG A 107 10.95 -21.85 8.16
N GLU A 108 12.12 -21.26 7.96
CA GLU A 108 12.26 -19.91 7.42
C GLU A 108 12.03 -19.91 5.91
N THR A 109 12.49 -20.96 5.21
CA THR A 109 12.17 -21.21 3.80
C THR A 109 10.67 -21.43 3.60
N SER A 110 10.01 -22.21 4.45
CA SER A 110 8.56 -22.49 4.33
C SER A 110 7.71 -21.27 4.69
N SER A 111 8.10 -20.50 5.71
CA SER A 111 7.43 -19.25 6.07
C SER A 111 7.62 -18.17 4.99
N GLY A 112 8.82 -18.07 4.40
CA GLY A 112 9.09 -17.20 3.26
C GLY A 112 8.31 -17.62 2.02
N SER A 113 8.24 -18.92 1.73
CA SER A 113 7.43 -19.47 0.65
C SER A 113 5.93 -19.22 0.84
N ALA A 114 5.42 -19.33 2.08
CA ALA A 114 4.04 -19.01 2.41
C ALA A 114 3.73 -17.50 2.25
N MET A 115 4.63 -16.63 2.70
CA MET A 115 4.53 -15.17 2.52
C MET A 115 4.52 -14.76 1.04
N ALA A 116 5.30 -15.46 0.21
CA ALA A 116 5.34 -15.24 -1.24
C ALA A 116 4.06 -15.75 -1.92
N ARG A 117 3.54 -16.93 -1.55
CA ARG A 117 2.25 -17.45 -2.04
C ARG A 117 1.11 -16.47 -1.80
N GLY A 118 0.95 -16.05 -0.56
CA GLY A 118 -0.16 -15.20 -0.18
C GLY A 118 0.09 -14.57 1.18
N ARG A 119 -0.08 -13.26 1.26
CA ARG A 119 -0.10 -12.54 2.53
C ARG A 119 -1.08 -11.40 2.48
N THR A 120 -1.32 -10.81 3.65
CA THR A 120 -1.95 -9.50 3.74
C THR A 120 -0.86 -8.43 3.62
N CYS A 121 -1.02 -7.44 2.75
CA CYS A 121 -0.30 -6.16 2.78
C CYS A 121 -1.02 -5.22 3.77
N TYR A 122 -0.99 -5.58 5.05
CA TYR A 122 -1.71 -4.95 6.15
C TYR A 122 -3.20 -5.32 6.13
N ASP A 123 -3.98 -4.74 5.22
CA ASP A 123 -5.42 -4.92 5.12
C ASP A 123 -5.91 -5.45 3.77
N HIS A 124 -5.04 -5.60 2.77
CA HIS A 124 -5.38 -6.12 1.44
C HIS A 124 -4.48 -7.31 1.05
N PHE A 125 -4.80 -8.06 -0.01
CA PHE A 125 -3.96 -9.20 -0.42
C PHE A 125 -2.68 -8.76 -1.14
N ALA A 126 -1.59 -9.50 -0.91
CA ALA A 126 -0.27 -9.38 -1.51
C ALA A 126 0.34 -10.78 -1.71
N GLY A 127 1.54 -10.83 -2.28
CA GLY A 127 2.16 -12.04 -2.83
C GLY A 127 1.47 -12.47 -4.13
N ARG A 128 1.74 -13.71 -4.55
CA ARG A 128 1.16 -14.29 -5.78
C ARG A 128 -0.36 -14.25 -5.80
N LEU A 129 -1.02 -14.47 -4.66
CA LEU A 129 -2.47 -14.31 -4.51
C LEU A 129 -2.92 -12.88 -4.83
N GLY A 130 -2.31 -11.87 -4.22
CA GLY A 130 -2.67 -10.47 -4.45
C GLY A 130 -2.49 -10.06 -5.91
N ILE A 131 -1.42 -10.53 -6.54
CA ILE A 131 -1.13 -10.31 -7.96
C ILE A 131 -2.15 -11.03 -8.85
N ALA A 132 -2.41 -12.32 -8.62
CA ALA A 132 -3.35 -13.12 -9.41
C ALA A 132 -4.77 -12.52 -9.38
N VAL A 133 -5.22 -12.09 -8.21
CA VAL A 133 -6.51 -11.39 -8.05
C VAL A 133 -6.53 -10.07 -8.81
N THR A 134 -5.45 -9.29 -8.73
CA THR A 134 -5.35 -8.00 -9.43
C THR A 134 -5.32 -8.19 -10.95
N ASP A 135 -4.58 -9.18 -11.43
CA ASP A 135 -4.49 -9.55 -12.84
C ASP A 135 -5.86 -10.01 -13.37
N ALA A 136 -6.58 -10.84 -12.61
CA ALA A 136 -7.89 -11.33 -12.99
C ALA A 136 -8.95 -10.22 -13.07
N LEU A 137 -8.92 -9.26 -12.13
CA LEU A 137 -9.77 -8.07 -12.17
C LEU A 137 -9.43 -7.18 -13.37
N THR A 138 -8.14 -7.05 -13.69
CA THR A 138 -7.66 -6.24 -14.82
C THR A 138 -8.04 -6.88 -16.15
N ALA A 139 -7.82 -8.18 -16.30
CA ALA A 139 -8.15 -8.94 -17.51
C ALA A 139 -9.65 -8.91 -17.85
N ARG A 140 -10.51 -8.78 -16.83
CA ARG A 140 -11.97 -8.64 -16.97
C ARG A 140 -12.44 -7.19 -17.17
N GLY A 141 -11.52 -6.22 -17.20
CA GLY A 141 -11.88 -4.80 -17.28
C GLY A 141 -12.63 -4.28 -16.05
N LEU A 142 -12.53 -4.97 -14.91
CA LEU A 142 -13.10 -4.54 -13.63
C LEU A 142 -12.20 -3.49 -12.95
N LEU A 143 -10.90 -3.60 -13.20
CA LEU A 143 -9.87 -2.68 -12.74
C LEU A 143 -9.05 -2.20 -13.94
N LEU A 144 -8.72 -0.91 -13.99
CA LEU A 144 -7.86 -0.32 -15.01
C LEU A 144 -6.57 0.20 -14.37
N PRO A 145 -5.39 -0.16 -14.89
CA PRO A 145 -4.15 0.51 -14.57
C PRO A 145 -4.23 1.97 -15.06
N THR A 146 -3.96 2.91 -14.16
CA THR A 146 -3.85 4.33 -14.52
C THR A 146 -2.35 4.64 -14.64
N SER A 147 -1.80 4.61 -15.85
CA SER A 147 -0.44 5.11 -16.07
C SER A 147 -0.40 6.62 -15.87
N GLU A 148 0.68 7.13 -15.27
CA GLU A 148 1.08 8.53 -15.50
C GLU A 148 1.21 8.73 -17.03
N PRO A 149 0.83 9.90 -17.59
CA PRO A 149 1.23 10.21 -18.95
C PRO A 149 2.77 10.25 -18.96
N GLU A 150 3.39 9.35 -19.72
CA GLU A 150 4.83 9.36 -19.99
C GLU A 150 5.22 10.79 -20.39
N GLY A 151 6.00 11.43 -19.51
CA GLY A 151 6.46 12.80 -19.69
C GLY A 151 7.21 12.92 -20.99
N ARG A 152 6.58 13.64 -21.94
CA ARG A 152 7.09 14.00 -23.26
C ARG A 152 8.58 14.36 -23.20
N ALA A 153 9.39 13.52 -23.85
CA ALA A 153 10.67 13.94 -24.40
C ALA A 153 10.41 15.06 -25.43
N GLY A 154 11.18 16.14 -25.36
CA GLY A 154 11.11 17.24 -26.33
C GLY A 154 11.29 18.61 -25.69
N VAL A 155 12.50 18.90 -25.20
CA VAL A 155 12.94 20.29 -25.01
C VAL A 155 13.17 20.88 -26.40
N GLU A 156 12.12 21.44 -27.00
CA GLU A 156 12.28 22.38 -28.11
C GLU A 156 12.19 23.80 -27.56
N ARG A 157 13.34 24.46 -27.61
CA ARG A 157 13.48 25.91 -27.44
C ARG A 157 12.71 26.58 -28.56
N SER A 158 11.77 27.46 -28.22
CA SER A 158 11.30 28.47 -29.14
C SER A 158 11.12 29.81 -28.41
N THR A 159 11.95 30.75 -28.84
CA THR A 159 11.98 32.16 -28.51
C THR A 159 10.79 32.90 -29.13
N ALA A 160 9.97 33.61 -28.35
CA ALA A 160 9.31 34.87 -28.79
C ALA A 160 8.46 35.53 -27.68
N ARG A 161 8.98 36.66 -27.17
CA ARG A 161 8.39 38.01 -27.08
C ARG A 161 6.90 38.18 -26.68
N ARG A 162 6.69 38.93 -25.58
CA ARG A 162 5.43 39.61 -25.17
C ARG A 162 4.96 40.62 -26.25
N PRO A 163 3.67 40.97 -26.29
CA PRO A 163 3.27 42.21 -25.60
C PRO A 163 1.93 42.16 -24.86
N GLU A 164 1.76 43.22 -24.06
CA GLU A 164 0.65 43.58 -23.20
C GLU A 164 -0.54 44.16 -23.99
N GLY A 165 -1.75 44.09 -23.41
CA GLY A 165 -2.92 44.82 -23.89
C GLY A 165 -4.19 44.54 -23.09
N LEU A 166 -4.64 45.54 -22.33
CA LEU A 166 -5.85 45.60 -21.50
C LEU A 166 -7.17 45.49 -22.31
N SER A 167 -8.26 44.99 -21.70
CA SER A 167 -9.37 45.82 -21.16
C SER A 167 -10.75 45.13 -21.12
N THR A 168 -11.38 45.23 -19.95
CA THR A 168 -12.82 45.48 -19.62
C THR A 168 -13.97 44.64 -20.19
N GLY A 169 -14.87 44.23 -19.28
CA GLY A 169 -16.30 44.03 -19.56
C GLY A 169 -16.96 43.02 -18.61
N GLY A 170 -17.70 43.49 -17.61
CA GLY A 170 -18.46 42.64 -16.69
C GLY A 170 -19.80 42.17 -17.24
N LEU A 171 -20.39 41.15 -16.62
CA LEU A 171 -21.85 40.91 -16.54
C LEU A 171 -22.16 39.81 -15.50
N SER A 172 -23.31 40.00 -14.85
CA SER A 172 -23.83 39.31 -13.67
C SER A 172 -24.35 37.88 -13.92
N THR A 173 -24.54 37.16 -12.80
CA THR A 173 -24.91 35.74 -12.58
C THR A 173 -26.26 35.30 -13.21
N PRO A 174 -26.48 33.99 -13.43
CA PRO A 174 -27.28 33.24 -12.45
C PRO A 174 -26.82 31.80 -12.14
N ALA A 175 -27.47 31.27 -11.09
CA ALA A 175 -27.38 29.98 -10.43
C ALA A 175 -27.12 28.72 -11.27
N GLY A 176 -26.45 27.75 -10.63
CA GLY A 176 -26.66 26.32 -10.83
C GLY A 176 -25.80 25.63 -11.88
N ALA A 177 -24.48 25.50 -11.64
CA ALA A 177 -23.60 24.64 -12.43
C ALA A 177 -22.93 23.59 -11.52
N PRO A 178 -22.81 22.32 -11.97
CA PRO A 178 -22.31 21.23 -11.16
C PRO A 178 -20.87 21.51 -10.75
N ARG A 179 -20.53 21.15 -9.51
CA ARG A 179 -19.17 21.24 -8.96
C ARG A 179 -18.19 20.70 -9.99
N ARG A 180 -17.40 21.59 -10.61
CA ARG A 180 -16.22 21.23 -11.39
C ARG A 180 -15.40 20.30 -10.50
N ARG A 181 -15.34 19.02 -10.85
CA ARG A 181 -14.33 18.09 -10.35
C ARG A 181 -13.01 18.72 -10.77
N THR A 182 -12.31 19.34 -9.84
CA THR A 182 -10.97 19.85 -10.08
C THR A 182 -10.10 18.64 -10.39
N SER A 183 -9.65 18.63 -11.64
CA SER A 183 -8.60 17.80 -12.21
C SER A 183 -7.33 17.88 -11.38
N GLU A 184 -7.24 17.08 -10.33
CA GLU A 184 -6.01 16.73 -9.59
C GLU A 184 -6.28 15.51 -8.70
N GLU A 185 -7.08 14.56 -9.21
CA GLU A 185 -7.12 13.20 -8.67
C GLU A 185 -5.75 12.58 -8.94
N ARG A 186 -4.88 12.59 -7.92
CA ARG A 186 -3.57 11.91 -7.98
C ARG A 186 -3.79 10.52 -8.54
N ALA A 187 -3.12 10.17 -9.64
CA ALA A 187 -3.18 8.84 -10.20
C ALA A 187 -2.76 7.85 -9.11
N THR A 188 -3.70 7.08 -8.62
CA THR A 188 -3.47 6.09 -7.55
C THR A 188 -2.89 4.80 -8.11
N GLY A 189 -2.64 4.73 -9.42
CA GLY A 189 -2.10 3.57 -10.13
C GLY A 189 -3.18 2.58 -10.57
N PHE A 190 -4.36 2.59 -9.95
CA PHE A 190 -5.51 1.79 -10.34
C PHE A 190 -6.82 2.59 -10.21
N ALA A 191 -7.76 2.33 -11.11
CA ALA A 191 -9.13 2.81 -11.04
C ALA A 191 -10.12 1.64 -11.22
N LEU A 192 -11.13 1.55 -10.35
CA LEU A 192 -12.26 0.64 -10.58
C LEU A 192 -13.16 1.19 -11.69
N THR A 193 -13.56 0.31 -12.60
CA THR A 193 -14.57 0.65 -13.62
C THR A 193 -15.98 0.55 -13.03
N ASP A 194 -16.98 1.06 -13.75
CA ASP A 194 -18.38 0.85 -13.37
C ASP A 194 -18.75 -0.64 -13.37
N ALA A 195 -18.14 -1.43 -14.26
CA ALA A 195 -18.28 -2.89 -14.24
C ALA A 195 -17.65 -3.49 -12.99
N GLY A 196 -16.47 -3.01 -12.58
CA GLY A 196 -15.82 -3.39 -11.32
C GLY A 196 -16.67 -3.09 -10.10
N LEU A 197 -17.26 -1.89 -10.02
CA LEU A 197 -18.18 -1.53 -8.95
C LEU A 197 -19.37 -2.50 -8.84
N ARG A 198 -20.04 -2.77 -9.97
CA ARG A 198 -21.15 -3.73 -10.02
C ARG A 198 -20.72 -5.15 -9.66
N TRP A 199 -19.51 -5.55 -10.06
CA TRP A 199 -18.97 -6.86 -9.72
C TRP A 199 -18.79 -7.01 -8.20
N PHE A 200 -18.21 -6.00 -7.53
CA PHE A 200 -18.05 -6.00 -6.07
C PHE A 200 -19.41 -6.15 -5.36
N ASP A 201 -20.43 -5.41 -5.81
CA ASP A 201 -21.79 -5.56 -5.27
C ASP A 201 -22.36 -6.98 -5.51
N SER A 202 -22.21 -7.52 -6.71
CA SER A 202 -22.70 -8.86 -7.06
C SER A 202 -21.98 -10.00 -6.32
N ALA A 203 -20.71 -9.78 -5.97
CA ALA A 203 -19.91 -10.70 -5.17
C ALA A 203 -20.21 -10.58 -3.67
N GLY A 204 -21.12 -9.69 -3.25
CA GLY A 204 -21.45 -9.46 -1.84
C GLY A 204 -20.37 -8.71 -1.06
N ILE A 205 -19.54 -7.92 -1.75
CA ILE A 205 -18.40 -7.19 -1.17
C ILE A 205 -18.71 -5.69 -1.16
N THR A 206 -19.22 -5.19 -0.02
CA THR A 206 -19.57 -3.79 0.13
C THR A 206 -18.34 -2.88 0.19
N LEU A 207 -18.33 -1.83 -0.64
CA LEU A 207 -17.27 -0.80 -0.65
C LEU A 207 -17.71 0.45 0.11
N ASP A 208 -16.93 0.87 1.12
CA ASP A 208 -17.13 2.17 1.78
C ASP A 208 -16.62 3.33 0.91
N ARG A 209 -17.55 3.91 0.13
CA ARG A 209 -17.27 5.05 -0.75
C ARG A 209 -17.17 6.39 -0.02
N THR A 210 -17.44 6.43 1.28
CA THR A 210 -17.33 7.64 2.12
C THR A 210 -15.94 7.81 2.72
N SER A 211 -15.11 6.76 2.64
CA SER A 211 -13.74 6.78 3.13
C SER A 211 -12.90 7.86 2.45
N ARG A 212 -12.00 8.48 3.23
CA ARG A 212 -10.94 9.36 2.69
C ARG A 212 -9.84 8.59 1.96
N ARG A 213 -9.83 7.24 2.05
CA ARG A 213 -8.88 6.40 1.32
C ARG A 213 -9.29 6.31 -0.15
N PRO A 214 -8.34 6.26 -1.10
CA PRO A 214 -8.65 5.98 -2.49
C PRO A 214 -9.45 4.69 -2.63
N LEU A 215 -10.43 4.70 -3.54
CA LEU A 215 -11.28 3.53 -3.78
C LEU A 215 -10.45 2.35 -4.29
N ALA A 216 -9.53 2.62 -5.23
CA ALA A 216 -8.50 1.69 -5.69
C ALA A 216 -7.15 2.42 -5.74
N ARG A 217 -6.08 1.71 -5.40
CA ARG A 217 -4.70 2.15 -5.63
C ARG A 217 -3.80 0.97 -5.95
N ALA A 218 -2.74 1.21 -6.69
CA ALA A 218 -1.61 0.31 -6.78
C ALA A 218 -0.82 0.34 -5.47
N CYS A 219 -0.55 -0.85 -4.93
CA CYS A 219 0.47 -1.10 -3.93
C CYS A 219 1.54 -1.98 -4.58
N LEU A 220 2.82 -1.66 -4.43
CA LEU A 220 3.89 -2.47 -5.03
C LEU A 220 4.20 -3.65 -4.12
N ASP A 221 4.07 -4.86 -4.65
CA ASP A 221 4.52 -6.06 -3.96
C ASP A 221 6.05 -6.13 -4.03
N TRP A 222 6.76 -6.05 -2.90
CA TRP A 222 8.23 -6.10 -2.91
C TRP A 222 8.80 -7.50 -3.21
N THR A 223 8.03 -8.57 -3.00
CA THR A 223 8.45 -9.94 -3.32
C THR A 223 8.28 -10.25 -4.82
N GLU A 224 7.15 -9.83 -5.39
CA GLU A 224 6.78 -10.09 -6.79
C GLU A 224 7.19 -8.94 -7.74
N ARG A 225 7.52 -7.76 -7.20
CA ARG A 225 7.84 -6.51 -7.92
C ARG A 225 6.75 -6.08 -8.89
N ARG A 226 5.50 -6.35 -8.54
CA ARG A 226 4.33 -6.06 -9.36
C ARG A 226 3.28 -5.33 -8.53
N PRO A 227 2.51 -4.41 -9.13
CA PRO A 227 1.44 -3.73 -8.42
C PRO A 227 0.26 -4.68 -8.16
N HIS A 228 -0.30 -4.63 -6.96
CA HIS A 228 -1.54 -5.30 -6.58
C HIS A 228 -2.58 -4.30 -6.06
N LEU A 229 -3.84 -4.72 -6.08
CA LEU A 229 -4.97 -3.90 -5.66
C LEU A 229 -4.93 -3.63 -4.15
N ALA A 230 -4.86 -2.35 -3.82
CA ALA A 230 -5.01 -1.80 -2.49
C ALA A 230 -6.08 -0.70 -2.48
N GLY A 231 -6.21 0.00 -1.36
CA GLY A 231 -7.28 0.98 -1.15
C GLY A 231 -8.55 0.32 -0.59
N VAL A 232 -9.68 1.02 -0.67
CA VAL A 232 -10.95 0.51 -0.12
C VAL A 232 -11.33 -0.84 -0.73
N ALA A 233 -11.18 -0.98 -2.05
CA ALA A 233 -11.53 -2.20 -2.77
C ALA A 233 -10.65 -3.40 -2.38
N GLY A 234 -9.33 -3.22 -2.35
CA GLY A 234 -8.40 -4.27 -1.92
C GLY A 234 -8.63 -4.70 -0.47
N ALA A 235 -8.93 -3.73 0.41
CA ALA A 235 -9.21 -4.00 1.81
C ALA A 235 -10.55 -4.72 2.03
N ALA A 236 -11.60 -4.32 1.29
CA ALA A 236 -12.91 -4.96 1.36
C ALA A 236 -12.87 -6.40 0.83
N LEU A 237 -12.19 -6.63 -0.30
CA LEU A 237 -12.02 -7.97 -0.86
C LEU A 237 -11.26 -8.89 0.10
N CYS A 238 -10.15 -8.40 0.68
CA CYS A 238 -9.37 -9.18 1.62
C CYS A 238 -10.14 -9.51 2.89
N ARG A 239 -10.87 -8.53 3.43
CA ARG A 239 -11.74 -8.74 4.59
C ARG A 239 -12.82 -9.77 4.30
N HIS A 240 -13.58 -9.59 3.22
CA HIS A 240 -14.63 -10.53 2.82
C HIS A 240 -14.07 -11.95 2.69
N ALA A 241 -13.00 -12.14 1.93
CA ALA A 241 -12.39 -13.45 1.72
C ALA A 241 -11.89 -14.12 3.02
N LEU A 242 -11.48 -13.35 4.03
CA LEU A 242 -11.14 -13.88 5.34
C LEU A 242 -12.40 -14.22 6.16
N ASP A 243 -13.43 -13.36 6.11
CA ASP A 243 -14.66 -13.50 6.88
C ASP A 243 -15.51 -14.69 6.40
N VAL A 244 -15.58 -14.93 5.09
CA VAL A 244 -16.32 -16.05 4.49
C VAL A 244 -15.46 -17.30 4.28
N GLY A 245 -14.21 -17.29 4.74
CA GLY A 245 -13.35 -18.48 4.74
C GLY A 245 -12.72 -18.87 3.41
N TRP A 246 -12.74 -18.01 2.39
CA TRP A 246 -11.98 -18.23 1.15
C TRP A 246 -10.47 -18.27 1.41
N CYS A 247 -10.00 -17.49 2.38
CA CYS A 247 -8.62 -17.46 2.82
C CYS A 247 -8.56 -17.63 4.33
N VAL A 248 -7.51 -18.30 4.81
CA VAL A 248 -7.23 -18.41 6.26
C VAL A 248 -5.79 -18.00 6.54
N ARG A 249 -5.57 -17.38 7.70
CA ARG A 249 -4.23 -16.98 8.14
C ARG A 249 -3.40 -18.22 8.53
N ILE A 250 -2.11 -18.19 8.23
CA ILE A 250 -1.17 -19.25 8.59
C ILE A 250 -0.25 -18.74 9.71
N GLY A 251 -0.39 -19.35 10.89
CA GLY A 251 0.39 -18.98 12.08
C GLY A 251 0.07 -17.57 12.58
N SER A 252 1.04 -16.93 13.24
CA SER A 252 0.91 -15.56 13.78
C SER A 252 1.36 -14.47 12.79
N ALA A 253 1.79 -14.83 11.59
CA ALA A 253 2.25 -13.89 10.58
C ALA A 253 1.11 -13.44 9.66
N ARG A 254 1.37 -12.44 8.81
CA ARG A 254 0.43 -11.97 7.78
C ARG A 254 0.14 -12.97 6.65
N ALA A 255 0.62 -14.21 6.76
CA ALA A 255 0.53 -15.23 5.71
C ALA A 255 -0.90 -15.70 5.59
N VAL A 256 -1.35 -15.94 4.36
CA VAL A 256 -2.65 -16.52 4.08
C VAL A 256 -2.49 -17.71 3.14
N LYS A 257 -3.36 -18.70 3.31
CA LYS A 257 -3.60 -19.73 2.29
C LYS A 257 -5.02 -19.60 1.79
N VAL A 258 -5.21 -19.88 0.51
CA VAL A 258 -6.54 -20.08 -0.06
C VAL A 258 -7.05 -21.44 0.42
N THR A 259 -8.33 -21.52 0.78
CA THR A 259 -9.00 -22.77 1.12
C THR A 259 -9.58 -23.42 -0.15
N PRO A 260 -9.96 -24.71 -0.12
CA PRO A 260 -10.64 -25.32 -1.26
C PRO A 260 -11.94 -24.60 -1.65
N GLU A 261 -12.62 -23.97 -0.68
CA GLU A 261 -13.78 -23.13 -0.95
C GLU A 261 -13.40 -21.82 -1.63
N GLY A 262 -12.32 -21.18 -1.17
CA GLY A 262 -11.77 -19.99 -1.82
C GLY A 262 -11.30 -20.24 -3.24
N GLU A 263 -10.68 -21.40 -3.53
CA GLU A 263 -10.29 -21.77 -4.89
C GLU A 263 -11.50 -21.85 -5.81
N ARG A 264 -12.59 -22.51 -5.38
CA ARG A 264 -13.84 -22.56 -6.14
C ARG A 264 -14.42 -21.17 -6.35
N ALA A 265 -14.53 -20.36 -5.30
CA ALA A 265 -15.10 -19.02 -5.39
C ALA A 265 -14.27 -18.09 -6.29
N LEU A 266 -12.94 -18.12 -6.18
CA LEU A 266 -12.04 -17.32 -7.01
C LEU A 266 -12.04 -17.81 -8.47
N SER A 267 -12.19 -19.11 -8.71
CA SER A 267 -12.40 -19.67 -10.05
C SER A 267 -13.75 -19.24 -10.63
N GLU A 268 -14.84 -19.34 -9.89
CA GLU A 268 -16.18 -18.97 -10.36
C GLU A 268 -16.31 -17.46 -10.63
N LEU A 269 -15.82 -16.62 -9.71
CA LEU A 269 -16.01 -15.17 -9.79
C LEU A 269 -14.95 -14.47 -10.64
N LEU A 270 -13.73 -14.98 -10.66
CA LEU A 270 -12.56 -14.36 -11.26
C LEU A 270 -11.77 -15.31 -12.18
N GLY A 271 -12.24 -16.53 -12.46
CA GLY A 271 -11.57 -17.49 -13.35
C GLY A 271 -10.09 -17.65 -13.05
N ILE A 272 -9.73 -17.65 -11.76
CA ILE A 272 -8.38 -17.89 -11.32
C ILE A 272 -8.22 -19.40 -11.16
N GLU A 273 -7.30 -19.97 -11.92
CA GLU A 273 -6.97 -21.40 -11.83
C GLU A 273 -6.24 -21.71 -10.52
N ALA A 274 -6.45 -22.92 -9.98
CA ALA A 274 -5.89 -23.32 -8.69
C ALA A 274 -4.35 -23.25 -8.68
N GLU A 275 -3.69 -23.52 -9.81
CA GLU A 275 -2.24 -23.44 -9.96
C GLU A 275 -1.69 -22.03 -9.74
N ALA A 276 -2.48 -20.98 -9.99
CA ALA A 276 -2.07 -19.60 -9.73
C ALA A 276 -2.11 -19.23 -8.24
N LEU A 277 -2.72 -20.08 -7.40
CA LEU A 277 -2.99 -19.84 -5.97
C LEU A 277 -2.02 -20.60 -5.03
N HIS A 278 -1.17 -21.50 -5.56
CA HIS A 278 -0.19 -22.34 -4.83
C HIS A 278 1.26 -22.11 -5.29
#